data_AF-A0AB36J4Q4-F1
#
_entry.id   AF-A0AB36J4Q4-F1
#
_cell.length_a   1.000
_cell.length_b   1.000
_cell.length_c   1.000
_cell.angle_alpha   90.00
_cell.angle_beta   90.00
_cell.angle_gamma   90.00
#
_symmetry.space_group_name_H-M   'P 1'
#
loop_
_entity.id
_entity.type
_entity.pdbx_description
1 polymer ?
#
loop_
_entity_poly.entity_id
_entity_poly.type
_entity_poly.pdbx_seq_one_letter_code
_entity_poly.pdbx_strand_id
1 'polypeptide(L)'
;MERERLVAEAREAGHHAAHNLQMIQRNPDIMLPEKIEDAEGYLNSMIRFAEMEMKNDRRSGQSLGLKSRLENLLLSILIPKREKRKEGAA
;
A
#
# COMPACT_ATOMS: atom_id res chain seq x y z
N MET A 1 -11.92 1.12 18.38
CA MET A 1 -10.48 0.79 18.22
C MET A 1 -9.67 1.95 18.73
N GLU A 2 -8.71 1.71 19.61
CA GLU A 2 -7.86 2.77 20.15
C GLU A 2 -6.80 3.18 19.13
N ARG A 3 -6.48 4.48 19.11
CA ARG A 3 -5.57 5.09 18.13
C ARG A 3 -4.18 4.47 18.14
N GLU A 4 -3.66 4.17 19.33
CA GLU A 4 -2.35 3.54 19.51
C GLU A 4 -2.28 2.16 18.85
N ARG A 5 -3.38 1.40 18.95
CA ARG A 5 -3.52 0.11 18.30
C ARG A 5 -3.49 0.23 16.78
N LEU A 6 -4.19 1.22 16.22
CA LEU A 6 -4.18 1.47 14.77
C LEU A 6 -2.79 1.87 14.24
N VAL A 7 -2.05 2.68 15.01
CA VAL A 7 -0.67 3.05 14.68
C VAL A 7 0.27 1.85 14.76
N ALA A 8 0.10 0.98 15.77
CA ALA A 8 0.87 -0.26 15.91
C ALA A 8 0.61 -1.21 14.74
N GLU A 9 -0.66 -1.43 14.39
CA GLU A 9 -1.07 -2.27 13.24
C GLU A 9 -0.52 -1.69 11.92
N ALA A 10 -0.56 -0.37 11.71
CA ALA A 10 0.01 0.27 10.53
C ALA A 10 1.54 0.09 10.44
N ARG A 11 2.25 0.18 11.57
CA ARG A 11 3.70 -0.05 11.62
C ARG A 11 4.05 -1.50 11.28
N GLU A 12 3.35 -2.45 11.87
CA GLU A 12 3.53 -3.87 11.61
C GLU A 12 3.30 -4.17 10.12
N ALA A 13 2.17 -3.70 9.58
CA ALA A 13 1.86 -3.86 8.15
C ALA A 13 2.93 -3.25 7.23
N GLY A 14 3.45 -2.07 7.57
CA GLY A 14 4.55 -1.45 6.83
C GLY A 14 5.85 -2.26 6.88
N HIS A 15 6.18 -2.85 8.03
CA HIS A 15 7.35 -3.70 8.21
C HIS A 15 7.24 -4.99 7.36
N HIS A 16 6.09 -5.67 7.42
CA HIS A 16 5.83 -6.83 6.57
C HIS A 16 5.87 -6.47 5.09
N ALA A 17 5.34 -5.30 4.72
CA ALA A 17 5.36 -4.85 3.33
C ALA A 17 6.80 -4.67 2.80
N ALA A 18 7.69 -4.07 3.61
CA ALA A 18 9.09 -3.90 3.27
C ALA A 18 9.83 -5.25 3.13
N HIS A 19 9.58 -6.18 4.05
CA HIS A 19 10.15 -7.53 3.97
C HIS A 19 9.70 -8.27 2.71
N ASN A 20 8.39 -8.25 2.42
CA ASN A 20 7.82 -8.92 1.26
C ASN A 20 8.32 -8.32 -0.05
N LEU A 21 8.48 -6.98 -0.11
CA LEU A 21 9.05 -6.30 -1.27
C LEU A 21 10.48 -6.78 -1.53
N GLN A 22 11.30 -6.85 -0.48
CA GLN A 22 12.67 -7.37 -0.58
C GLN A 22 12.71 -8.83 -1.04
N MET A 23 11.74 -9.66 -0.62
CA MET A 23 11.64 -11.06 -1.05
C MET A 23 11.31 -11.18 -2.54
N ILE A 24 10.33 -10.41 -3.04
CA ILE A 24 9.95 -10.40 -4.46
C ILE A 24 11.10 -9.89 -5.33
N GLN A 25 11.78 -8.82 -4.91
CA GLN A 25 12.92 -8.25 -5.65
C GLN A 25 14.11 -9.21 -5.75
N ARG A 26 14.34 -10.02 -4.72
CA ARG A 26 15.43 -11.01 -4.70
C ARG A 26 15.07 -12.28 -5.46
N ASN A 27 13.80 -12.69 -5.41
CA ASN A 27 13.32 -13.94 -5.99
C ASN A 27 12.02 -13.68 -6.77
N PRO A 28 12.07 -13.08 -7.97
CA PRO A 28 10.86 -12.75 -8.73
C PRO A 28 10.02 -13.99 -9.09
N ASP A 29 10.64 -15.16 -9.18
CA ASP A 29 10.01 -16.44 -9.52
C ASP A 29 8.98 -16.94 -8.48
N ILE A 30 8.94 -16.36 -7.28
CA ILE A 30 7.95 -16.70 -6.25
C ILE A 30 6.55 -16.14 -6.59
N MET A 31 6.46 -15.31 -7.63
CA MET A 31 5.24 -14.62 -8.02
C MET A 31 5.03 -14.72 -9.54
N LEU A 32 3.77 -14.64 -9.96
CA LEU A 32 3.45 -14.56 -11.38
C LEU A 32 4.02 -13.26 -11.97
N PRO A 33 4.76 -13.29 -13.10
CA PRO A 33 5.42 -12.11 -13.66
C PRO A 33 4.48 -10.92 -13.88
N GLU A 34 3.25 -11.18 -14.33
CA GLU A 34 2.22 -10.16 -14.55
C GLU A 34 1.66 -9.53 -13.27
N LYS A 35 2.01 -10.05 -12.08
CA LYS A 35 1.59 -9.55 -10.77
C LYS A 35 2.69 -8.84 -10.00
N ILE A 36 3.94 -8.89 -10.48
CA ILE A 36 5.08 -8.30 -9.77
C ILE A 36 4.90 -6.79 -9.62
N GLU A 37 4.59 -6.08 -10.70
CA GLU A 37 4.43 -4.62 -10.67
C GLU A 37 3.30 -4.18 -9.73
N ASP A 38 2.14 -4.83 -9.82
CA ASP A 38 0.99 -4.57 -8.94
C ASP A 38 1.35 -4.81 -7.46
N ALA A 39 2.07 -5.91 -7.18
CA ALA A 39 2.48 -6.27 -5.83
C ALA A 39 3.49 -5.29 -5.27
N GLU A 40 4.52 -4.92 -6.04
CA GLU A 40 5.49 -3.91 -5.62
C GLU A 40 4.82 -2.55 -5.39
N GLY A 41 3.88 -2.14 -6.25
CA GLY A 41 3.11 -0.92 -6.09
C GLY A 41 2.27 -0.91 -4.82
N TYR A 42 1.62 -2.02 -4.52
CA TYR A 42 0.85 -2.20 -3.28
C TYR A 42 1.74 -2.12 -2.03
N LEU A 43 2.85 -2.87 -2.01
CA LEU A 43 3.76 -2.94 -0.87
C LEU A 43 4.41 -1.57 -0.60
N ASN A 44 4.84 -0.86 -1.65
CA ASN A 44 5.34 0.51 -1.53
C ASN A 44 4.30 1.49 -0.96
N SER A 45 3.03 1.33 -1.34
CA SER A 45 1.94 2.17 -0.82
C SER A 45 1.68 1.91 0.67
N MET A 46 1.76 0.64 1.11
CA MET A 46 1.65 0.27 2.52
C MET A 46 2.80 0.83 3.38
N ILE A 47 4.03 0.79 2.86
CA ILE A 47 5.20 1.39 3.52
C ILE A 47 4.99 2.90 3.71
N ARG A 48 4.61 3.62 2.64
CA ARG A 48 4.35 5.08 2.71
C ARG A 48 3.23 5.43 3.67
N PHE A 49 2.18 4.61 3.72
CA PHE A 49 1.09 4.79 4.67
C PHE A 49 1.58 4.68 6.11
N ALA A 50 2.35 3.63 6.43
CA ALA A 50 2.94 3.46 7.75
C ALA A 50 3.86 4.64 8.15
N GLU A 51 4.71 5.11 7.23
CA GLU A 51 5.58 6.27 7.46
C GLU A 51 4.79 7.56 7.74
N MET A 52 3.71 7.80 6.98
CA MET A 52 2.83 8.94 7.19
C MET A 52 2.13 8.88 8.55
N GLU A 53 1.67 7.70 8.96
CA GLU A 53 1.03 7.54 10.26
C GLU A 53 2.02 7.71 11.41
N MET A 54 3.26 7.22 11.27
CA MET A 54 4.34 7.51 12.25
C MET A 54 4.64 9.01 12.35
N LYS A 55 4.58 9.74 11.23
CA LYS A 55 4.80 11.19 11.19
C LYS A 55 3.63 11.97 11.77
N ASN A 56 2.39 11.52 11.51
CA ASN A 56 1.16 12.09 12.06
C ASN A 56 1.04 11.81 13.55
N ASP A 57 1.52 10.65 14.01
CA ASP A 57 1.57 10.32 15.43
C ASP A 57 2.50 11.25 16.20
N ARG A 58 3.63 11.60 15.59
CA ARG A 58 4.56 12.63 16.10
C ARG A 58 3.97 14.05 16.09
N ARG A 59 2.91 14.30 15.33
CA ARG A 59 2.20 15.59 15.26
C ARG A 59 0.82 15.44 15.87
N SER A 60 0.78 15.38 17.20
CA SER A 60 -0.43 15.28 18.01
C SER A 60 -1.57 16.14 17.44
N GLY A 61 -2.64 15.50 16.96
CA GLY A 61 -3.88 16.17 16.52
C GLY A 61 -4.24 16.17 15.03
N GLN A 62 -3.40 15.67 14.11
CA GLN A 62 -3.69 15.67 12.66
C GLN A 62 -4.06 14.31 12.04
N SER A 63 -4.48 13.32 12.82
CA SER A 63 -4.82 11.98 12.31
C SER A 63 -6.27 11.82 11.84
N LEU A 64 -6.88 12.89 11.30
CA LEU A 64 -8.28 12.89 10.82
C LEU A 64 -8.47 12.13 9.48
N GLY A 65 -7.38 11.68 8.86
CA GLY A 65 -7.41 11.10 7.50
C GLY A 65 -7.23 9.59 7.40
N LEU A 66 -7.00 8.85 8.49
CA LEU A 66 -6.60 7.43 8.42
C LEU A 66 -7.63 6.58 7.67
N LYS A 67 -8.91 6.68 8.04
CA LYS A 67 -10.01 5.92 7.42
C LYS A 67 -10.16 6.27 5.95
N SER A 68 -10.24 7.56 5.62
CA SER A 68 -10.40 8.01 4.22
C SER A 68 -9.18 7.70 3.35
N ARG A 69 -7.96 7.71 3.92
CA ARG A 69 -6.74 7.30 3.20
C ARG A 69 -6.71 5.80 2.96
N LEU A 70 -7.11 5.01 3.96
CA LEU A 70 -7.21 3.55 3.83
C LEU A 70 -8.29 3.18 2.79
N GLU A 71 -9.46 3.82 2.84
CA GLU A 71 -10.53 3.65 1.86
C GLU A 71 -10.07 4.04 0.44
N ASN A 72 -9.38 5.18 0.28
CA ASN A 72 -8.83 5.57 -1.01
C ASN A 72 -7.77 4.60 -1.52
N LEU A 73 -6.91 4.09 -0.64
CA LEU A 73 -5.90 3.10 -0.98
C LEU A 73 -6.57 1.79 -1.43
N LEU A 74 -7.54 1.29 -0.66
CA LEU A 74 -8.34 0.12 -1.02
C LEU A 74 -9.07 0.31 -2.36
N LEU A 75 -9.65 1.48 -2.61
CA LEU A 75 -10.27 1.78 -3.90
C LEU A 75 -9.27 1.78 -5.06
N SER A 76 -8.05 2.30 -4.86
CA SER A 76 -7.01 2.29 -5.89
C SER A 76 -6.47 0.89 -6.20
N ILE A 77 -6.60 -0.05 -5.26
CA ILE A 77 -6.18 -1.45 -5.40
C ILE A 77 -7.30 -2.31 -6.00
N LEU A 78 -8.53 -2.15 -5.49
CA LEU A 78 -9.70 -2.95 -5.87
C LEU A 78 -10.29 -2.52 -7.21
N ILE A 79 -10.11 -1.26 -7.59
CA ILE A 79 -10.50 -0.76 -8.91
C ILE A 79 -9.21 -0.69 -9.73
N PRO A 80 -8.83 -1.76 -10.45
CA PRO A 80 -7.79 -1.65 -11.44
C PRO A 80 -8.21 -0.51 -12.37
N LYS A 81 -7.37 0.52 -12.44
CA LYS A 81 -7.54 1.66 -13.33
C LYS A 81 -7.87 1.06 -14.69
N ARG A 82 -9.13 1.17 -15.14
CA ARG A 82 -9.55 0.67 -16.45
C ARG A 82 -8.58 1.28 -17.45
N GLU A 83 -7.59 0.50 -17.87
CA GLU A 83 -6.78 0.89 -19.01
C GLU A 83 -7.79 1.07 -20.13
N LYS A 84 -7.90 2.31 -20.60
CA LYS A 84 -8.51 2.54 -21.90
C LYS A 84 -7.64 1.75 -22.87
N ARG A 85 -8.04 0.51 -23.18
CA ARG A 85 -7.67 -0.14 -24.42
C ARG A 85 -8.02 0.87 -25.50
N LYS A 86 -7.00 1.57 -26.01
CA LYS A 86 -7.07 2.05 -27.38
C LYS A 86 -7.03 0.78 -28.21
N GLU A 87 -8.22 0.27 -28.51
CA GLU A 87 -8.42 -0.62 -29.65
C GLU A 87 -7.86 0.12 -30.87
N GLY A 88 -6.67 -0.30 -31.29
CA GLY A 88 -6.30 -0.20 -32.68
C GLY A 88 -7.09 -1.27 -33.43
N ALA A 89 -8.03 -0.82 -34.25
CA ALA A 89 -8.57 -1.52 -35.41
C ALA A 89 -8.90 -0.40 -36.40
N ALA A 90 -8.00 -0.16 -37.35
CA ALA A 90 -8.00 -0.70 -38.71
C ALA A 90 -8.73 0.26 -39.66
#